data_AF-A0A8S4QXM1-F1
#
_entry.id   AF-A0A8S4QXM1-F1
#
_cell.length_a   1.000
_cell.length_b   1.000
_cell.length_c   1.000
_cell.angle_alpha   90.00
_cell.angle_beta   90.00
_cell.angle_gamma   90.00
#
_symmetry.space_group_name_H-M   'P 1'
#
loop_
_entity.id
_entity.type
_entity.pdbx_description
1 polymer ?
#
loop_
_entity_poly.entity_id
_entity_poly.type
_entity_poly.pdbx_seq_one_letter_code
_entity_poly.pdbx_strand_id
1 'polypeptide(L)' 'MKLYCLSNDPAKPCFVLSFKELMIMLDCGLSAQSVLNFLPLPPVPSTRLASLPNYTPPHINDPLLEG' A
#
# COMPACT_ATOMS: atom_id res chain seq x y z
N MET A 1 -24.22 -22.30 -11.28
CA MET A 1 -22.82 -21.85 -11.11
C MET A 1 -22.43 -21.11 -12.37
N LYS A 2 -21.89 -19.90 -12.25
CA LYS A 2 -21.41 -19.12 -13.40
C LYS A 2 -20.01 -18.60 -13.08
N LEU A 3 -19.10 -18.66 -14.05
CA LEU A 3 -17.74 -18.15 -13.94
C LEU A 3 -17.58 -17.00 -14.93
N TYR A 4 -17.15 -15.84 -14.45
CA TYR A 4 -16.91 -14.64 -15.26
C TYR A 4 -15.45 -14.25 -15.17
N CYS A 5 -14.86 -13.76 -16.26
CA CYS A 5 -13.57 -13.08 -16.23
C CYS A 5 -13.81 -11.57 -16.33
N LEU A 6 -13.32 -10.81 -15.35
CA LEU A 6 -13.43 -9.34 -15.33
C LEU A 6 -12.20 -8.65 -15.95
N SER A 7 -11.14 -9.40 -16.21
CA SER A 7 -9.92 -8.87 -16.83
C SER A 7 -9.93 -9.11 -18.33
N ASN A 8 -9.42 -8.12 -19.07
CA ASN A 8 -9.14 -8.23 -20.50
C ASN A 8 -7.67 -8.61 -20.79
N ASP A 9 -6.84 -8.77 -19.76
CA ASP A 9 -5.44 -9.20 -19.86
C ASP A 9 -5.34 -10.71 -19.56
N PRO A 10 -5.03 -11.57 -20.55
CA PRO A 10 -4.91 -13.02 -20.35
C PRO A 10 -3.83 -13.43 -19.35
N ALA A 11 -2.81 -12.59 -19.14
CA ALA A 11 -1.74 -12.87 -18.17
C ALA A 11 -2.13 -12.50 -16.72
N LYS A 12 -3.24 -11.77 -16.54
CA LYS A 12 -3.75 -11.32 -15.24
C LYS A 12 -5.27 -11.54 -15.17
N PRO A 13 -5.73 -12.80 -15.20
CA PRO A 13 -7.16 -13.08 -15.14
C PRO A 13 -7.71 -12.73 -13.76
N CYS A 14 -8.91 -12.15 -13.72
CA CYS A 14 -9.66 -11.94 -12.48
C CYS A 14 -10.98 -12.67 -12.63
N PHE A 15 -11.12 -13.81 -11.97
CA PHE A 15 -12.30 -14.65 -12.09
C PHE A 15 -13.29 -14.38 -10.97
N VAL A 16 -14.58 -14.35 -11.31
CA VAL A 16 -15.68 -14.29 -10.35
C VAL A 16 -16.54 -15.52 -10.50
N LEU A 17 -16.57 -16.35 -9.45
CA LEU A 17 -17.45 -17.50 -9.34
C LEU A 17 -18.73 -17.07 -8.61
N SER A 18 -19.86 -17.17 -9.31
CA SER A 18 -21.19 -16.95 -8.75
C SER A 18 -21.88 -18.30 -8.48
N PHE A 19 -22.22 -18.53 -7.21
CA PHE A 19 -22.94 -19.71 -6.75
C PHE A 19 -23.95 -19.33 -5.66
N LYS A 20 -25.25 -19.51 -5.96
CA LYS A 20 -26.35 -19.03 -5.11
C LYS A 20 -26.19 -17.52 -4.86
N GLU A 21 -26.19 -17.10 -3.60
CA GLU A 21 -26.00 -15.71 -3.15
C GLU A 21 -24.52 -15.41 -2.84
N LEU A 22 -23.60 -16.33 -3.12
CA LEU A 22 -22.16 -16.14 -2.92
C LEU A 22 -21.49 -15.68 -4.22
N MET A 23 -20.61 -14.69 -4.09
CA MET A 23 -19.66 -14.27 -5.11
C MET A 23 -18.25 -14.42 -4.57
N ILE A 24 -17.43 -15.22 -5.25
CA ILE A 24 -16.04 -15.49 -4.87
C ILE A 24 -15.14 -14.92 -5.96
N MET A 25 -14.18 -14.08 -5.58
CA MET A 25 -13.15 -13.54 -6.47
C MET A 25 -11.88 -14.40 -6.39
N LEU A 26 -11.34 -14.79 -7.53
CA LEU A 26 -10.13 -15.60 -7.67
C LEU A 26 -9.14 -14.84 -8.56
N ASP A 27 -7.91 -14.67 -8.09
CA ASP A 27 -6.80 -14.04 -8.83
C ASP A 27 -7.01 -12.56 -9.24
N CYS A 28 -7.91 -11.85 -8.57
CA CYS A 28 -8.21 -10.43 -8.82
C CYS A 28 -7.18 -9.47 -8.19
N GLY A 29 -5.90 -9.62 -8.56
CA GLY A 29 -4.83 -8.75 -8.11
C GLY A 29 -5.06 -7.28 -8.49
N LEU A 30 -4.83 -6.37 -7.54
CA LEU A 30 -4.82 -4.93 -7.80
C LEU A 30 -3.60 -4.55 -8.64
N SER A 31 -3.78 -3.62 -9.58
CA SER A 31 -2.64 -3.01 -10.28
C SER A 31 -1.73 -2.29 -9.28
N ALA A 32 -0.43 -2.24 -9.56
CA ALA A 32 0.52 -1.50 -8.72
C ALA A 32 0.13 0.00 -8.60
N GLN A 33 -0.49 0.56 -9.63
CA GLN A 33 -1.05 1.91 -9.62
C GLN A 33 -2.17 2.07 -8.60
N SER A 34 -3.01 1.04 -8.41
CA SER A 34 -4.07 1.06 -7.41
C SER A 34 -3.51 1.03 -5.98
N VAL A 35 -2.34 0.43 -5.76
CA VAL A 35 -1.63 0.46 -4.47
C VAL A 35 -1.20 1.88 -4.08
N LEU A 36 -0.93 2.75 -5.06
CA LEU A 36 -0.57 4.14 -4.79
C LEU A 36 -1.66 4.91 -4.04
N ASN A 37 -2.94 4.53 -4.21
CA ASN A 37 -4.06 5.12 -3.48
C ASN A 37 -4.08 4.73 -1.99
N PHE A 38 -3.33 3.71 -1.60
CA PHE A 38 -3.19 3.24 -0.22
C PHE A 38 -1.85 3.64 0.40
N LEU A 39 -1.04 4.44 -0.30
CA LEU A 39 0.13 5.03 0.33
C LEU A 39 -0.33 5.91 1.49
N PRO A 40 0.37 5.88 2.63
CA PRO A 40 0.07 6.78 3.73
C PRO A 40 0.06 8.21 3.20
N LEU A 41 -0.92 9.00 3.65
CA LEU A 41 -1.00 10.41 3.27
C LEU A 41 0.36 11.05 3.53
N PRO A 42 0.90 11.83 2.58
CA PRO A 42 2.12 12.56 2.82
C PRO A 42 1.93 13.37 4.10
N PRO A 43 2.94 13.40 5.00
CA PRO A 43 2.81 14.08 6.27
C PRO A 43 2.35 15.51 6.00
N VAL A 44 1.23 15.89 6.62
CA VAL A 44 0.67 17.23 6.45
C VAL A 44 1.75 18.23 6.85
N PRO A 45 2.11 19.19 5.97
CA PRO A 45 3.07 20.22 6.32
C PRO A 45 2.58 20.93 7.58
N SER A 46 3.32 20.76 8.67
CA SER A 46 2.95 21.30 9.98
C SER A 46 3.91 22.42 10.32
N THR A 47 3.40 23.65 10.35
CA THR A 47 4.18 24.83 10.79
C THR A 47 4.70 24.64 12.22
N ARG A 48 3.89 24.02 13.09
CA ARG A 48 4.29 23.64 14.45
C ARG A 48 5.47 22.67 14.44
N LEU A 49 5.42 21.62 13.61
CA LEU A 49 6.52 20.63 13.51
C LEU A 49 7.77 21.25 12.89
N ALA A 50 7.61 22.09 11.85
CA ALA A 50 8.70 22.80 11.20
C ALA A 50 9.37 23.85 12.10
N SER A 51 8.66 24.34 13.12
CA SER A 51 9.19 25.27 14.12
C SER A 51 9.92 24.60 15.28
N LEU A 52 9.94 23.26 15.34
CA LEU A 52 10.70 22.55 16.37
C LEU A 52 12.20 22.67 16.09
N PRO A 53 13.04 22.82 17.13
CA PRO A 53 14.48 22.75 16.97
C PRO A 53 14.90 21.36 16.47
N ASN A 54 15.91 21.32 15.60
CA ASN A 54 16.48 20.06 15.14
C ASN A 54 16.98 19.25 16.34
N TYR A 55 16.54 18.00 16.44
CA TYR A 55 17.03 17.11 17.48
C TYR A 55 18.50 16.77 17.21
N THR A 56 19.38 17.18 18.12
CA THR A 56 20.76 16.72 18.18
C THR A 56 20.85 15.61 19.21
N PRO A 57 21.08 14.34 18.81
CA PRO A 57 21.24 13.27 19.77
C PRO A 57 22.39 13.57 20.73
N PRO A 58 22.23 13.33 22.04
CA PRO A 58 23.26 13.63 23.04
C PRO A 58 24.53 12.78 22.89
N HIS A 59 24.47 11.70 22.09
CA HIS A 59 25.57 10.76 21.86
C HIS A 59 26.02 10.71 20.40
N ILE A 60 26.31 11.87 19.78
CA ILE A 60 26.88 11.95 18.42
C ILE A 60 28.21 11.19 18.27
N ASN A 61 28.89 10.86 19.37
CA ASN A 61 30.15 10.12 19.38
C ASN A 61 30.02 8.72 20.01
N ASP A 62 28.85 8.08 19.99
CA ASP A 62 28.76 6.69 20.44
C ASP A 62 29.38 5.76 19.38
N PRO A 63 30.55 5.14 19.63
CA PRO A 63 31.20 4.27 18.66
C PRO A 63 30.38 2.99 18.38
N LEU A 64 29.29 2.75 19.10
CA LEU A 64 28.37 1.63 18.84
C LEU A 64 27.37 1.90 17.70
N LEU A 65 27.25 3.16 17.25
CA LEU A 65 26.29 3.59 16.21
C LEU A 65 26.94 3.89 14.85
N GLU A 66 28.28 3.89 14.74
CA GLU A 66 28.97 3.81 13.45
C GLU A 66 29.06 2.34 13.02
N GLY A 67 28.08 1.90 12.24
CA GLY A 67 28.13 0.63 11.49
C GLY A 67 28.72 0.82 10.10
#